data_AF-A0A7T5E7U6-F1
#
_entry.id   AF-A0A7T5E7U6-F1
#
_cell.length_a   1.000
_cell.length_b   1.000
_cell.length_c   1.000
_cell.angle_alpha   90.00
_cell.angle_beta   90.00
_cell.angle_gamma   90.00
#
_symmetry.space_group_name_H-M   'P 1'
#
loop_
_entity.id
_entity.type
_entity.pdbx_description
1 polymer ?
#
loop_
_entity_poly.entity_id
_entity_poly.type
_entity_poly.pdbx_seq_one_letter_code
_entity_poly.pdbx_strand_id
1 'polypeptide(L)' 'MRDEYDFSDSIKNPYTKKLKKQITIRLEAEVVDYFKGLAEETGIPYQSLMNLYLQDCMKSQRKLSLEWLNI' A
#
# COMPACT_ATOMS: atom_id res chain seq x y z
N MET A 1 11.96 34.87 -0.55
CA MET A 1 12.01 33.56 -1.24
C MET A 1 12.60 33.83 -2.62
N ARG A 2 13.52 33.00 -3.14
CA ARG A 2 14.13 33.25 -4.45
C ARG A 2 13.17 32.83 -5.57
N ASP A 3 13.07 33.65 -6.62
CA ASP A 3 12.14 33.45 -7.74
C ASP A 3 12.49 32.26 -8.63
N GLU A 4 13.78 31.91 -8.78
CA GLU A 4 14.21 30.74 -9.55
C GLU A 4 15.34 29.97 -8.87
N TYR A 5 15.21 28.65 -8.90
CA TYR A 5 16.23 27.70 -8.49
C TYR A 5 16.74 26.98 -9.73
N ASP A 6 18.05 27.06 -9.98
CA ASP A 6 18.71 26.28 -11.02
C ASP A 6 18.98 24.86 -10.49
N PHE A 7 18.34 23.87 -11.12
CA PHE A 7 18.42 22.46 -10.73
C PHE A 7 19.35 21.64 -11.63
N SER A 8 20.18 22.28 -12.45
CA SER A 8 20.98 21.62 -13.49
C SER A 8 21.98 20.58 -12.93
N ASP A 9 22.43 20.76 -11.69
CA ASP A 9 23.36 19.86 -10.97
C ASP A 9 22.65 18.93 -9.94
N SER A 10 21.33 18.78 -10.03
CA SER A 10 20.57 18.03 -9.03
C SER A 10 20.75 16.52 -9.15
N ILE A 11 21.28 15.90 -8.09
CA ILE A 11 21.41 14.45 -7.96
C ILE A 11 20.01 13.85 -7.73
N LYS A 12 19.59 12.91 -8.59
CA LYS A 12 18.32 12.19 -8.45
C LYS A 12 18.31 11.45 -7.11
N ASN A 13 17.43 11.89 -6.20
CA ASN A 13 17.37 11.36 -4.84
C ASN A 13 17.20 9.82 -4.87
N PRO A 14 18.15 9.01 -4.34
CA PRO A 14 18.11 7.54 -4.39
C PRO A 14 16.90 6.95 -3.64
N TYR A 15 16.26 7.72 -2.77
CA TYR A 15 15.05 7.35 -2.05
C TYR A 15 13.77 7.44 -2.92
N THR A 16 13.85 8.02 -4.11
CA THR A 16 12.71 8.10 -5.06
C THR A 16 12.27 6.74 -5.61
N LYS A 17 13.13 5.70 -5.54
CA LYS A 17 12.78 4.37 -6.07
C LYS A 17 11.76 3.61 -5.21
N LYS A 18 11.48 4.07 -3.98
CA LYS A 18 10.53 3.43 -3.05
C LYS A 18 9.24 4.25 -2.87
N LEU A 19 8.90 5.10 -3.83
CA LEU A 19 7.61 5.78 -3.81
C LEU A 19 6.48 4.74 -3.90
N LYS A 20 5.57 4.78 -2.93
CA LYS A 20 4.35 3.97 -2.93
C LYS A 20 3.59 4.31 -4.21
N LYS A 21 3.29 3.30 -5.03
CA LYS A 21 2.45 3.49 -6.20
C LYS A 21 1.00 3.67 -5.73
N GLN A 22 0.41 4.82 -5.99
CA GLN A 22 -1.02 5.02 -5.76
C GLN A 22 -1.78 4.18 -6.79
N ILE A 23 -2.60 3.25 -6.31
CA ILE A 23 -3.45 2.39 -7.14
C ILE A 23 -4.87 2.42 -6.59
N THR A 24 -5.85 2.38 -7.49
CA THR A 24 -7.25 2.20 -7.12
C THR A 24 -7.57 0.71 -7.23
N ILE A 25 -7.90 0.08 -6.10
CA ILE A 25 -8.30 -1.33 -6.04
C ILE A 25 -9.80 -1.35 -5.73
N ARG A 26 -10.56 -2.19 -6.45
CA ARG A 26 -11.95 -2.49 -6.08
C ARG A 26 -11.93 -3.57 -5.01
N LEU A 27 -12.57 -3.29 -3.89
CA LEU A 27 -12.70 -4.19 -2.75
C LEU A 27 -14.17 -4.27 -2.36
N GLU A 28 -14.56 -5.40 -1.80
CA GLU A 28 -15.88 -5.56 -1.20
C GLU A 28 -16.00 -4.69 0.04
N ALA A 29 -17.21 -4.19 0.32
CA ALA A 29 -17.45 -3.29 1.45
C ALA A 29 -17.04 -3.93 2.78
N GLU A 30 -17.35 -5.21 2.96
CA GLU A 30 -17.05 -5.99 4.16
C GLU A 30 -15.54 -6.07 4.45
N VAL A 31 -14.71 -6.18 3.41
CA VAL A 31 -13.25 -6.16 3.55
C VAL A 31 -12.78 -4.81 4.06
N VAL A 32 -13.33 -3.72 3.53
CA VAL A 32 -12.97 -2.36 3.97
C VAL A 32 -13.39 -2.14 5.42
N ASP A 33 -14.59 -2.56 5.81
CA ASP A 33 -15.09 -2.40 7.18
C ASP A 33 -14.30 -3.25 8.19
N TYR A 34 -13.89 -4.47 7.81
CA TYR A 34 -12.98 -5.29 8.62
C TYR A 34 -11.66 -4.55 8.94
N PHE A 35 -11.01 -3.98 7.92
CA PHE A 35 -9.75 -3.24 8.14
C PHE A 35 -9.95 -1.91 8.87
N LYS A 36 -11.14 -1.29 8.79
CA LYS A 36 -11.47 -0.11 9.60
C LYS A 36 -11.61 -0.46 11.09
N GLY A 37 -12.31 -1.55 11.42
CA GLY A 37 -12.39 -2.01 12.82
C GLY A 37 -11.01 -2.30 13.41
N LEU A 38 -10.18 -3.04 12.66
CA LEU A 38 -8.79 -3.28 13.04
C LEU A 38 -7.97 -1.99 13.21
N ALA A 39 -8.24 -0.96 12.41
CA ALA A 39 -7.59 0.33 12.54
C ALA A 39 -7.96 1.05 13.84
N GLU A 40 -9.22 0.94 14.28
CA GLU A 40 -9.68 1.49 15.55
C GLU A 40 -9.01 0.77 16.74
N GLU A 41 -8.85 -0.55 16.67
CA GLU A 41 -8.21 -1.34 17.74
C GLU A 41 -6.69 -1.12 17.82
N THR A 42 -6.01 -1.04 16.68
CA THR A 42 -4.53 -0.94 16.62
C THR A 42 -4.02 0.49 16.59
N GLY A 43 -4.88 1.47 16.33
CA GLY A 43 -4.51 2.87 16.11
C GLY A 43 -3.75 3.13 14.80
N ILE A 44 -3.62 2.12 13.93
CA ILE A 44 -2.92 2.22 12.63
C ILE A 44 -3.96 2.45 11.53
N PRO A 45 -3.78 3.41 10.60
CA PRO A 45 -4.72 3.62 9.50
C PRO A 45 -4.99 2.35 8.70
N TYR A 46 -6.26 2.09 8.36
CA TYR A 46 -6.69 0.88 7.64
C TYR A 46 -5.92 0.64 6.33
N GLN A 47 -5.56 1.71 5.60
CA GLN A 47 -4.75 1.62 4.38
C GLN A 47 -3.34 1.11 4.64
N SER A 48 -2.74 1.50 5.76
CA SER A 48 -1.42 1.03 6.17
C SER A 48 -1.48 -0.43 6.62
N LEU A 49 -2.50 -0.81 7.38
CA LEU A 49 -2.74 -2.21 7.77
C LEU A 49 -2.92 -3.09 6.54
N MET A 50 -3.78 -2.69 5.61
CA MET A 50 -4.01 -3.44 4.38
C MET A 50 -2.70 -3.63 3.60
N ASN A 51 -1.87 -2.60 3.48
CA ASN A 51 -0.56 -2.72 2.86
C ASN A 51 0.39 -3.66 3.62
N LEU A 52 0.40 -3.62 4.96
CA LEU A 52 1.23 -4.51 5.79
C LEU A 52 0.82 -5.98 5.62
N TYR A 53 -0.49 -6.25 5.60
CA TYR A 53 -1.02 -7.60 5.35
C TYR A 53 -0.65 -8.10 3.95
N LEU A 54 -0.75 -7.26 2.92
CA LEU A 54 -0.32 -7.61 1.57
C LEU A 54 1.20 -7.88 1.50
N GLN A 55 2.01 -7.11 2.23
CA GLN A 55 3.45 -7.34 2.34
C GLN A 55 3.77 -8.65 3.04
N ASP A 56 3.04 -8.98 4.09
CA ASP A 56 3.18 -10.26 4.78
C ASP A 56 2.81 -11.44 3.86
N CYS A 57 1.66 -11.37 3.17
CA CYS A 57 1.29 -12.35 2.14
C CYS A 57 2.36 -12.52 1.06
N MET A 58 2.95 -11.43 0.59
CA MET A 58 4.05 -11.45 -0.38
C MET A 58 5.29 -12.16 0.21
N LYS A 59 5.68 -11.84 1.45
CA LYS A 59 6.85 -12.46 2.11
C LYS A 59 6.65 -13.94 2.37
N SER A 60 5.46 -14.33 2.81
CA SER A 60 5.09 -15.73 3.05
C SER A 60 4.84 -16.51 1.76
N GLN A 61 4.91 -15.86 0.59
CA GLN A 61 4.59 -16.45 -0.71
C GLN A 61 3.24 -17.20 -0.68
N ARG A 62 2.27 -16.64 0.06
CA ARG A 62 0.93 -17.23 0.16
C ARG A 62 0.29 -17.16 -1.21
N LYS A 63 0.14 -18.33 -1.84
CA LYS A 63 -0.63 -18.47 -3.06
C LYS A 63 -2.09 -18.59 -2.67
N LEU A 64 -2.95 -17.81 -3.33
CA LEU A 64 -4.39 -17.95 -3.18
C LEU A 64 -4.75 -19.41 -3.53
N SER A 65 -5.38 -20.13 -2.61
CA SER A 65 -6.01 -21.41 -2.93
C SER A 65 -7.15 -21.12 -3.89
N LEU A 66 -6.95 -21.45 -5.17
CA LEU A 66 -7.94 -21.26 -6.25
C LEU A 66 -9.09 -22.29 -6.14
N GLU A 67 -9.27 -22.94 -5.00
CA GLU A 67 -10.31 -23.95 -4.77
C GLU A 67 -11.73 -23.38 -5.00
N TRP A 68 -11.87 -22.05 -4.95
CA TRP A 68 -13.13 -21.32 -5.10
C TRP A 68 -13.37 -20.82 -6.55
N LEU A 69 -12.42 -21.04 -7.47
CA LEU A 69 -12.57 -20.73 -8.90
C LEU A 69 -13.11 -21.90 -9.72
N ASN A 70 -13.49 -23.01 -9.08
CA ASN A 70 -14.33 -24.03 -9.71
C ASN A 70 -15.79 -23.53 -9.76
N ILE A 71 -16.04 -22.58 -10.65
CA ILE A 71 -17.38 -22.18 -11.12
C ILE A 71 -17.42 -22.40 -12.62
#